data_AF-A0A2E4EIF8-F1
#
_entry.id   AF-A0A2E4EIF8-F1
#
_cell.length_a   1.000
_cell.length_b   1.000
_cell.length_c   1.000
_cell.angle_alpha   90.00
_cell.angle_beta   90.00
_cell.angle_gamma   90.00
#
_symmetry.space_group_name_H-M   'P 1'
#
loop_
_entity.id
_entity.type
_entity.pdbx_description
1 polymer ?
#
loop_
_entity_poly.entity_id
_entity_poly.type
_entity_poly.pdbx_seq_one_letter_code
_entity_poly.pdbx_strand_id
1 'polypeptide(L)'
;MSFSLSADFKKQVYNTCCQVILDKKGVLEAEMKSALDSGNEASKSSVGDKHETGRAMAQLAQENLSKQIHQLNKLQQAIDSINPQLTSKQVELGCLVRTNSMLVFIGVSLGEIKVKGHSIFAISMASPLGQAMKGKNQGEHFLFNGQHVEILELR
;
A
#
# COMPACT_ATOMS: atom_id res chain seq x y z
N MET A 1 5.57 11.62 28.00
CA MET A 1 5.84 12.39 26.77
C MET A 1 4.75 12.06 25.78
N SER A 2 3.88 13.02 25.46
CA SER A 2 2.75 12.82 24.55
C SER A 2 3.27 12.88 23.11
N PHE A 3 3.15 11.79 22.36
CA PHE A 3 3.46 11.75 20.93
C PHE A 3 2.44 12.59 20.16
N SER A 4 2.91 13.54 19.35
CA SER A 4 2.07 14.41 18.51
C SER A 4 2.52 14.35 17.05
N LEU A 5 1.58 14.55 16.14
CA LEU A 5 1.82 14.52 14.70
C LEU A 5 2.54 15.78 14.22
N SER A 6 3.60 15.59 13.43
CA SER A 6 4.36 16.68 12.80
C SER A 6 4.40 16.54 11.28
N ALA A 7 4.68 17.65 10.59
CA ALA A 7 4.86 17.68 9.13
C ALA A 7 5.98 16.71 8.69
N ASP A 8 7.10 16.73 9.40
CA ASP A 8 8.24 15.85 9.14
C ASP A 8 7.90 14.38 9.34
N PHE A 9 7.11 14.05 10.37
CA PHE A 9 6.68 12.68 10.60
C PHE A 9 5.74 12.20 9.50
N LYS A 10 4.75 13.01 9.10
CA LYS A 10 3.88 12.70 7.95
C LYS A 10 4.69 12.48 6.67
N LYS A 11 5.70 13.32 6.41
CA LYS A 11 6.59 13.15 5.26
C LYS A 11 7.40 11.86 5.33
N GLN A 12 7.86 11.45 6.51
CA GLN A 12 8.55 10.17 6.69
C GLN A 12 7.62 8.98 6.45
N VAL A 13 6.37 9.06 6.91
CA VAL A 13 5.34 8.04 6.63
C VAL A 13 5.09 7.93 5.13
N TYR A 14 4.86 9.06 4.46
CA TYR A 14 4.70 9.13 3.01
C TYR A 14 5.88 8.49 2.27
N ASN A 15 7.12 8.90 2.60
CA ASN A 15 8.32 8.36 1.96
C ASN A 15 8.48 6.86 2.21
N THR A 16 8.13 6.38 3.40
CA THR A 16 8.15 4.95 3.72
C THR A 16 7.14 4.19 2.87
N CYS A 17 5.92 4.73 2.69
CA CYS A 17 4.93 4.14 1.77
C CYS A 17 5.47 4.05 0.34
N CYS A 18 6.08 5.13 -0.18
CA CYS A 18 6.70 5.13 -1.51
C CYS A 18 7.79 4.06 -1.62
N GLN A 19 8.67 3.95 -0.63
CA GLN A 19 9.74 2.97 -0.63
C GLN A 19 9.21 1.53 -0.62
N VAL A 20 8.21 1.25 0.22
CA VAL A 20 7.58 -0.08 0.29
C VAL A 20 6.93 -0.47 -1.04
N ILE A 21 6.29 0.46 -1.74
CA ILE A 21 5.72 0.21 -3.08
C ILE A 21 6.84 -0.09 -4.07
N LEU A 22 7.90 0.73 -4.07
CA LEU A 22 9.04 0.58 -4.97
C LEU A 22 9.75 -0.76 -4.77
N ASP A 23 10.03 -1.14 -3.53
CA ASP A 23 10.71 -2.39 -3.18
C ASP A 23 9.89 -3.60 -3.64
N LYS A 24 8.58 -3.62 -3.32
CA LYS A 24 7.67 -4.69 -3.77
C LYS A 24 7.62 -4.80 -5.28
N LYS A 25 7.61 -3.66 -5.99
CA LYS A 25 7.57 -3.64 -7.44
C LYS A 25 8.86 -4.20 -8.04
N GLY A 26 10.01 -3.80 -7.51
CA GLY A 26 11.32 -4.30 -7.95
C GLY A 26 11.46 -5.82 -7.80
N VAL A 27 10.96 -6.39 -6.69
CA VAL A 27 10.93 -7.84 -6.49
C VAL A 27 10.09 -8.54 -7.57
N LEU A 28 8.86 -8.08 -7.81
CA LEU A 28 7.98 -8.71 -8.81
C LEU A 28 8.49 -8.54 -10.25
N GLU A 29 9.12 -7.40 -10.57
CA GLU A 29 9.72 -7.18 -11.88
C GLU A 29 10.93 -8.10 -12.11
N ALA A 30 11.73 -8.34 -11.07
CA ALA A 30 12.83 -9.32 -11.13
C ALA A 30 12.30 -10.75 -11.30
N GLU A 31 11.25 -11.13 -10.58
CA GLU A 31 10.58 -12.43 -10.74
C GLU A 31 10.00 -12.61 -12.15
N MET A 32 9.35 -11.58 -12.69
CA MET A 32 8.81 -11.61 -14.05
C MET A 32 9.93 -11.79 -15.09
N LYS A 33 11.05 -11.08 -14.94
CA LYS A 33 12.20 -11.23 -15.82
C LYS A 33 12.76 -12.65 -15.77
N SER A 34 12.95 -13.21 -14.57
CA SER A 34 13.44 -14.58 -14.39
C SER A 34 12.50 -15.63 -15.00
N ALA A 35 11.18 -15.44 -14.86
CA ALA A 35 10.18 -16.32 -15.46
C ALA A 35 10.20 -16.28 -17.01
N LEU A 36 10.45 -15.10 -17.59
CA LEU A 36 10.59 -14.94 -19.05
C LEU A 36 11.86 -15.61 -19.57
N ASP A 37 12.99 -15.40 -18.90
CA ASP A 37 14.29 -15.96 -19.30
C ASP A 37 14.23 -17.50 -19.25
N SER A 38 13.69 -18.08 -18.18
CA SER A 38 13.52 -19.53 -18.02
C SER A 38 12.60 -20.15 -19.08
N GLY A 39 11.51 -19.46 -19.44
CA GLY A 39 10.59 -19.90 -20.50
C GLY A 39 11.22 -19.91 -21.89
N ASN A 40 12.09 -18.93 -22.17
CA ASN A 40 12.82 -18.85 -23.44
C ASN A 40 13.90 -19.94 -23.56
N GLU A 41 14.63 -20.24 -22.49
CA GLU A 41 15.65 -21.31 -22.48
C GLU A 41 15.02 -22.70 -22.65
N ALA A 42 13.88 -22.96 -21.99
CA ALA A 42 13.12 -24.20 -22.14
C ALA A 42 12.56 -24.39 -23.56
N SER A 43 12.26 -23.29 -24.26
CA SER A 43 11.73 -23.32 -25.63
C SER A 43 12.81 -23.56 -26.70
N LYS A 44 14.07 -23.18 -26.45
CA LYS A 44 15.19 -23.45 -27.37
C LYS A 44 15.73 -24.88 -27.30
N SER A 45 15.44 -25.60 -26.21
CA SER A 45 16.12 -26.87 -25.88
C SER A 45 15.25 -28.12 -26.04
N SER A 46 14.01 -28.03 -26.55
CA SER A 46 13.07 -29.16 -26.51
C SER A 46 12.31 -29.40 -27.82
N VAL A 47 12.63 -30.53 -28.45
CA VAL A 47 11.96 -31.15 -29.60
C VAL A 47 11.00 -32.22 -29.05
N GLY A 48 9.67 -31.98 -29.07
CA GLY A 48 8.67 -33.06 -28.93
C GLY A 48 7.46 -32.80 -28.00
N ASP A 49 6.28 -32.97 -28.60
CA ASP A 49 4.86 -33.06 -28.16
C ASP A 49 4.39 -33.07 -26.68
N LYS A 50 5.22 -33.22 -25.64
CA LYS A 50 4.74 -33.30 -24.23
C LYS A 50 4.64 -31.96 -23.48
N HIS A 51 4.72 -30.83 -24.18
CA HIS A 51 5.01 -29.50 -23.60
C HIS A 51 3.79 -28.57 -23.36
N GLU A 52 2.55 -28.97 -23.68
CA GLU A 52 1.39 -28.07 -23.52
C GLU A 52 1.13 -27.63 -22.07
N THR A 53 1.25 -28.53 -21.10
CA THR A 53 0.98 -28.21 -19.69
C THR A 53 2.03 -27.29 -19.06
N GLY A 54 3.31 -27.50 -19.38
CA GLY A 54 4.41 -26.67 -18.84
C GLY A 54 4.38 -25.23 -19.35
N ARG A 55 4.04 -25.03 -20.63
CA ARG A 55 3.86 -23.69 -21.21
C ARG A 55 2.63 -22.97 -20.64
N ALA A 56 1.52 -23.68 -20.47
CA ALA A 56 0.32 -23.12 -19.85
C ALA A 56 0.58 -22.65 -18.41
N MET A 57 1.33 -23.42 -17.62
CA MET A 57 1.70 -23.05 -16.25
C MET A 57 2.61 -21.81 -16.20
N ALA A 58 3.57 -21.70 -17.12
CA ALA A 58 4.44 -20.52 -17.21
C ALA A 58 3.65 -19.25 -17.61
N GLN A 59 2.70 -19.36 -18.55
CA GLN A 59 1.82 -18.26 -18.92
C GLN A 59 0.95 -17.82 -17.74
N LEU A 60 0.34 -18.75 -17.01
CA LEU A 60 -0.44 -18.44 -15.81
C LEU A 60 0.39 -17.72 -14.74
N ALA A 61 1.65 -18.13 -14.54
CA ALA A 61 2.56 -17.44 -13.63
C ALA A 61 2.83 -16.00 -14.08
N GLN A 62 3.10 -15.79 -15.38
CA GLN A 62 3.31 -14.45 -15.95
C GLN A 62 2.08 -13.56 -15.84
N GLU A 63 0.88 -14.11 -16.08
CA GLU A 63 -0.38 -13.38 -15.90
C GLU A 63 -0.60 -12.96 -14.45
N ASN A 64 -0.31 -13.84 -13.49
CA ASN A 64 -0.44 -13.54 -12.07
C ASN A 64 0.55 -12.47 -11.62
N LEU A 65 1.81 -12.54 -12.06
CA LEU A 65 2.81 -11.49 -11.81
C LEU A 65 2.38 -10.15 -12.43
N SER A 66 1.87 -10.17 -13.66
CA SER A 66 1.38 -8.97 -14.35
C SER A 66 0.24 -8.30 -13.59
N LYS A 67 -0.71 -9.10 -13.07
CA LYS A 67 -1.82 -8.59 -12.23
C LYS A 67 -1.31 -7.91 -10.96
N GLN A 68 -0.32 -8.50 -10.29
CA GLN A 68 0.27 -7.93 -9.07
C GLN A 68 1.05 -6.63 -9.35
N ILE A 69 1.87 -6.60 -10.40
CA ILE A 69 2.59 -5.38 -10.82
C ILE A 69 1.59 -4.27 -11.19
N HIS A 70 0.50 -4.60 -11.87
CA HIS A 70 -0.56 -3.64 -12.18
C HIS A 70 -1.23 -3.06 -10.92
N GLN A 71 -1.45 -3.87 -9.89
CA GLN A 71 -1.95 -3.39 -8.60
C GLN A 71 -0.95 -2.45 -7.90
N LEU A 72 0.34 -2.78 -7.90
CA LEU A 72 1.37 -1.89 -7.34
C LEU A 72 1.46 -0.56 -8.10
N ASN A 73 1.33 -0.58 -9.42
CA ASN A 73 1.28 0.65 -10.23
C ASN A 73 0.09 1.55 -9.84
N LYS A 74 -1.08 0.96 -9.53
CA LYS A 74 -2.23 1.73 -9.02
C LYS A 74 -1.94 2.35 -7.65
N LEU A 75 -1.24 1.62 -6.76
CA LEU A 75 -0.81 2.17 -5.47
C LEU A 75 0.20 3.30 -5.65
N GLN A 76 1.14 3.15 -6.59
CA GLN A 76 2.11 4.19 -6.93
C GLN A 76 1.40 5.46 -7.43
N GLN A 77 0.48 5.33 -8.38
CA GLN A 77 -0.32 6.46 -8.86
C GLN A 77 -1.12 7.14 -7.74
N ALA A 78 -1.68 6.36 -6.82
CA ALA A 78 -2.42 6.88 -5.68
C ALA A 78 -1.50 7.64 -4.70
N ILE A 79 -0.32 7.11 -4.34
CA ILE A 79 0.60 7.81 -3.45
C ILE A 79 1.16 9.07 -4.10
N ASP A 80 1.49 9.04 -5.40
CA ASP A 80 2.03 10.18 -6.13
C ASP A 80 1.04 11.35 -6.25
N SER A 81 -0.26 11.07 -6.15
CA SER A 81 -1.30 12.12 -6.13
C SER A 81 -1.38 12.88 -4.80
N ILE A 82 -0.68 12.41 -3.77
CA ILE A 82 -0.74 12.98 -2.42
C ILE A 82 0.39 13.97 -2.22
N ASN A 83 0.05 15.18 -1.78
CA ASN A 83 1.03 16.15 -1.31
C ASN A 83 1.19 16.05 0.22
N PRO A 84 2.29 15.48 0.75
CA PRO A 84 2.47 15.27 2.19
C PRO A 84 2.67 16.56 2.98
N GLN A 85 2.88 17.71 2.32
CA GLN A 85 3.07 19.00 2.98
C GLN A 85 1.74 19.67 3.38
N LEU A 86 0.63 19.27 2.77
CA LEU A 86 -0.67 19.84 3.07
C LEU A 86 -1.12 19.43 4.48
N THR A 87 -1.74 20.38 5.17
CA THR A 87 -2.44 20.15 6.44
C THR A 87 -3.89 19.82 6.14
N SER A 88 -4.42 18.82 6.83
CA SER A 88 -5.81 18.40 6.69
C SER A 88 -6.62 18.83 7.89
N LYS A 89 -7.76 19.49 7.65
CA LYS A 89 -8.71 19.90 8.72
C LYS A 89 -9.68 18.78 9.11
N GLN A 90 -9.89 17.85 8.18
CA GLN A 90 -10.75 16.68 8.30
C GLN A 90 -10.03 15.47 7.71
N VAL A 91 -10.50 14.26 7.98
CA VAL A 91 -9.94 13.04 7.39
C VAL A 91 -10.21 13.00 5.89
N GLU A 92 -9.14 13.12 5.11
CA GLU A 92 -9.15 13.11 3.65
C GLU A 92 -7.93 12.36 3.09
N LEU A 93 -7.83 12.27 1.76
CA LEU A 93 -6.69 11.64 1.11
C LEU A 93 -5.39 12.40 1.45
N GLY A 94 -4.38 11.66 1.87
CA GLY A 94 -3.10 12.18 2.33
C GLY A 94 -3.06 12.57 3.80
N CYS A 95 -4.15 12.41 4.56
CA CYS A 95 -4.19 12.75 5.97
C CYS A 95 -3.51 11.67 6.83
N LEU A 96 -2.67 12.11 7.78
CA LEU A 96 -2.18 11.28 8.86
C LEU A 96 -3.07 11.50 10.08
N VAL A 97 -3.67 10.43 10.58
CA VAL A 97 -4.65 10.47 11.66
C VAL A 97 -4.12 9.72 12.86
N ARG A 98 -4.15 10.36 14.02
CA ARG A 98 -3.94 9.71 15.31
C ARG A 98 -5.28 9.50 15.96
N THR A 99 -5.59 8.26 16.28
CA THR A 99 -6.73 7.92 17.11
C THR A 99 -6.29 7.55 18.52
N ASN A 100 -7.26 7.28 19.39
CA ASN A 100 -7.04 6.69 20.72
C ASN A 100 -6.43 5.28 20.68
N SER A 101 -6.51 4.56 19.55
CA SER A 101 -6.07 3.17 19.44
C SER A 101 -4.96 2.92 18.42
N MET A 102 -4.78 3.79 17.41
CA MET A 102 -3.87 3.53 16.29
C MET A 102 -3.42 4.81 15.57
N LEU A 103 -2.36 4.68 14.77
CA LEU A 103 -1.97 5.68 13.77
C LEU A 103 -2.37 5.18 12.38
N VAL A 104 -3.03 6.04 11.61
CA VAL A 104 -3.59 5.70 10.30
C VAL A 104 -3.13 6.72 9.28
N PHE A 105 -2.58 6.27 8.17
CA PHE A 105 -2.30 7.12 7.02
C PHE A 105 -3.29 6.81 5.90
N ILE A 106 -4.07 7.82 5.50
CA ILE A 106 -5.07 7.68 4.46
C ILE A 106 -4.43 7.96 3.10
N GLY A 107 -4.21 6.94 2.29
CA GLY A 107 -3.65 7.12 0.96
C GLY A 107 -3.63 5.84 0.15
N VAL A 108 -2.94 4.83 0.66
CA VAL A 108 -2.67 3.58 -0.06
C VAL A 108 -2.90 2.38 0.83
N SER A 109 -3.37 1.27 0.24
CA SER A 109 -3.62 0.01 0.96
C SER A 109 -2.34 -0.81 1.10
N LEU A 110 -1.42 -0.39 1.97
CA LEU A 110 -0.17 -1.13 2.25
C LEU A 110 -0.23 -1.96 3.54
N GLY A 111 -1.28 -1.78 4.35
CA GLY A 111 -1.40 -2.43 5.65
C GLY A 111 -0.54 -1.72 6.69
N GLU A 112 0.01 -2.48 7.64
CA GLU A 112 0.86 -1.93 8.68
C GLU A 112 2.29 -1.68 8.16
N ILE A 113 2.79 -0.47 8.39
CA ILE A 113 4.19 -0.08 8.16
C ILE A 113 4.80 0.45 9.45
N LYS A 114 6.11 0.33 9.60
CA LYS A 114 6.84 0.84 10.77
C LYS A 114 7.63 2.09 10.42
N VAL A 115 7.41 3.18 11.16
CA VAL A 115 8.12 4.46 10.98
C VAL A 115 8.53 4.99 12.35
N LYS A 116 9.84 5.16 12.57
CA LYS A 116 10.41 5.59 13.86
C LYS A 116 9.92 4.79 15.08
N GLY A 117 9.76 3.47 14.91
CA GLY A 117 9.29 2.59 15.98
C GLY A 117 7.77 2.64 16.25
N HIS A 118 7.02 3.45 15.49
CA HIS A 118 5.56 3.44 15.53
C HIS A 118 5.01 2.55 14.41
N SER A 119 3.92 1.85 14.71
CA SER A 119 3.11 1.14 13.72
C SER A 119 2.06 2.09 13.14
N ILE A 120 2.04 2.22 11.82
CA ILE A 120 1.10 3.05 11.06
C ILE A 120 0.33 2.15 10.11
N PHE A 121 -1.00 2.22 10.14
CA PHE A 121 -1.86 1.57 9.17
C PHE A 121 -2.02 2.48 7.94
N ALA A 122 -1.32 2.15 6.87
CA ALA A 122 -1.51 2.77 5.57
C ALA A 122 -2.71 2.08 4.88
N ILE A 123 -3.81 2.82 4.77
CA ILE A 123 -5.06 2.35 4.17
C ILE A 123 -5.55 3.29 3.08
N SER A 124 -6.32 2.79 2.13
CA SER A 124 -7.06 3.64 1.21
C SER A 124 -8.34 4.20 1.85
N MET A 125 -8.81 5.33 1.33
CA MET A 125 -10.11 5.90 1.72
C MET A 125 -11.29 4.98 1.43
N ALA A 126 -11.14 4.04 0.50
CA ALA A 126 -12.18 3.07 0.14
C ALA A 126 -12.31 1.91 1.15
N SER A 127 -11.35 1.73 2.05
CA SER A 127 -11.41 0.69 3.09
C SER A 127 -12.52 0.97 4.11
N PRO A 128 -13.05 -0.05 4.82
CA PRO A 128 -14.09 0.15 5.83
C PRO A 128 -13.71 1.16 6.91
N LEU A 129 -12.45 1.12 7.38
CA LEU A 129 -11.94 2.09 8.35
C LEU A 129 -11.81 3.49 7.74
N GLY A 130 -11.30 3.59 6.51
CA GLY A 130 -11.21 4.87 5.79
C GLY A 130 -12.59 5.52 5.60
N GLN A 131 -13.60 4.74 5.21
CA GLN A 131 -14.98 5.22 5.06
C GLN A 131 -15.59 5.68 6.39
N ALA A 132 -15.35 4.95 7.48
CA ALA A 132 -15.83 5.31 8.81
C ALA A 132 -15.21 6.63 9.32
N MET A 133 -13.98 6.93 8.90
CA MET A 133 -13.25 8.14 9.28
C MET A 133 -13.51 9.33 8.34
N LYS A 134 -13.88 9.08 7.08
CA LYS A 134 -13.95 10.08 6.01
C LYS A 134 -14.74 11.33 6.43
N GLY A 135 -14.10 12.50 6.29
CA GLY A 135 -14.71 13.80 6.56
C GLY A 135 -14.84 14.16 8.05
N LYS A 136 -14.44 13.27 8.97
CA LYS A 136 -14.46 13.59 10.40
C LYS A 136 -13.32 14.52 10.78
N ASN A 137 -13.56 15.32 11.80
CA ASN A 137 -12.63 16.29 12.37
C ASN A 137 -12.00 15.75 13.66
N GLN A 138 -10.99 16.47 14.15
CA GLN A 138 -10.43 16.21 15.47
C GLN A 138 -11.50 16.33 16.57
N GLY A 139 -11.49 15.40 17.53
CA GLY A 139 -12.47 15.28 18.61
C GLY A 139 -13.74 14.50 18.25
N GLU A 140 -13.94 14.15 16.98
CA GLU A 140 -15.06 13.30 16.59
C GLU A 140 -14.78 11.82 16.86
N HIS A 141 -15.86 11.08 17.11
CA HIS A 141 -15.82 9.65 17.38
C HIS A 141 -16.63 8.84 16.36
N PHE A 142 -16.34 7.55 16.29
CA PHE A 142 -17.07 6.57 15.50
C PHE A 142 -16.92 5.17 16.10
N LEU A 143 -17.83 4.28 15.71
CA LEU A 143 -17.74 2.87 16.04
C LEU A 143 -17.06 2.13 14.90
N PHE A 144 -16.04 1.35 15.23
CA PHE A 144 -15.39 0.44 14.30
C PHE A 144 -15.08 -0.88 15.00
N ASN A 145 -15.52 -1.99 14.43
CA ASN A 145 -15.40 -3.33 15.02
C ASN A 145 -15.89 -3.40 16.48
N GLY A 146 -16.98 -2.69 16.80
CA GLY A 146 -17.55 -2.66 18.16
C GLY A 146 -16.75 -1.84 19.17
N GLN A 147 -15.70 -1.12 18.75
CA GLN A 147 -14.91 -0.23 19.61
C GLN A 147 -15.17 1.23 19.30
N HIS A 148 -15.18 2.06 20.34
CA HIS A 148 -15.21 3.51 20.21
C HIS A 148 -13.82 4.02 19.82
N VAL A 149 -13.75 4.63 18.64
CA VAL A 149 -12.55 5.26 18.12
C VAL A 149 -12.76 6.76 18.12
N GLU A 150 -11.81 7.49 18.69
CA GLU A 150 -11.79 8.95 18.73
C GLU A 150 -10.63 9.46 17.88
N ILE A 151 -10.86 10.50 17.09
CA ILE A 151 -9.82 11.19 16.33
C ILE A 151 -9.15 12.20 17.25
N LEU A 152 -7.91 11.91 17.65
CA LEU A 152 -7.17 12.74 18.58
C LEU A 152 -6.38 13.84 17.89
N GLU A 153 -5.78 13.56 16.72
CA GLU A 153 -5.04 14.54 15.93
C GLU A 153 -5.14 14.23 14.42
N LEU A 154 -5.10 15.28 13.60
CA LEU A 154 -5.05 15.22 12.14
C LEU A 154 -3.83 15.98 11.65
N ARG A 155 -3.13 15.43 10.65
CA ARG A 155 -1.96 16.09 10.06
C ARG A 155 -1.83 15.94 8.57
#